data_AF-A0A1J0GI26-F1
#
_entry.id   AF-A0A1J0GI26-F1
#
_cell.length_a   1.000
_cell.length_b   1.000
_cell.length_c   1.000
_cell.angle_alpha   90.00
_cell.angle_beta   90.00
_cell.angle_gamma   90.00
#
_symmetry.space_group_name_H-M   'P 1'
#
loop_
_entity.id
_entity.type
_entity.pdbx_description
1 polymer ?
#
loop_
_entity_poly.entity_id
_entity_poly.type
_entity_poly.pdbx_seq_one_letter_code
_entity_poly.pdbx_strand_id
1 'polypeptide(L)'
;MKKVDAIPLLKNGVGDNGILSPSNAKFYSMFDKNLSTSSDARFGENSNFGYIGYKFNAPIVICQYKVVATSYNYSPQSWLFKASNDGVTWVILDTQPYISVANWKEKIGTMTIDLNNINPYLYYAILPTSKSSSYNGAMYINELTMITLATETKYLIQDKDNNVYKVSNGLLTNLGKIPPVGDLVMKEGFEDLAALNNFGSQLLDISKCKIFMCKEK
;
A
#
# COMPACT_ATOMS: atom_id res chain seq x y z
N MET A 1 -7.85 -0.28 -13.33
CA MET A 1 -7.47 -0.05 -11.92
C MET A 1 -6.05 -0.54 -11.62
N LYS A 2 -5.30 0.20 -10.80
CA LYS A 2 -3.96 -0.15 -10.32
C LYS A 2 -4.02 -0.53 -8.85
N LYS A 3 -3.30 -1.59 -8.45
CA LYS A 3 -3.08 -1.93 -7.03
C LYS A 3 -2.10 -0.93 -6.42
N VAL A 4 -2.53 -0.23 -5.37
CA VAL A 4 -1.73 0.78 -4.68
C VAL A 4 -1.75 0.50 -3.18
N ASP A 5 -0.62 0.71 -2.52
CA ASP A 5 -0.54 0.70 -1.06
C ASP A 5 -1.45 1.79 -0.50
N ALA A 6 -2.47 1.37 0.24
CA ALA A 6 -3.46 2.25 0.83
C ALA A 6 -2.90 3.02 2.03
N ILE A 7 -1.83 2.53 2.67
CA ILE A 7 -1.26 3.16 3.84
C ILE A 7 -0.07 4.04 3.40
N PRO A 8 -0.11 5.36 3.64
CA PRO A 8 0.99 6.24 3.31
C PRO A 8 2.16 5.97 4.26
N LEU A 9 3.31 6.60 3.98
CA LEU A 9 4.38 6.60 4.97
C LEU A 9 3.86 7.30 6.24
N LEU A 10 3.92 6.60 7.36
CA LEU A 10 3.46 7.16 8.63
C LEU A 10 4.56 8.05 9.23
N LYS A 11 4.15 9.01 10.08
CA LYS A 11 5.02 9.77 10.98
C LYS A 11 4.45 9.64 12.38
N ASN A 12 5.18 8.97 13.29
CA ASN A 12 4.71 8.67 14.65
C ASN A 12 3.33 7.98 14.70
N GLY A 13 3.06 7.08 13.75
CA GLY A 13 1.79 6.35 13.67
C GLY A 13 0.64 7.14 13.01
N VAL A 14 0.91 8.33 12.47
CA VAL A 14 -0.09 9.15 11.75
C VAL A 14 0.28 9.24 10.28
N GLY A 15 -0.67 8.98 9.40
CA GLY A 15 -0.55 9.19 7.96
C GLY A 15 -1.55 10.22 7.47
N ASP A 16 -1.35 10.74 6.26
CA ASP A 16 -2.23 11.76 5.69
C ASP A 16 -3.69 11.27 5.52
N ASN A 17 -3.91 9.95 5.48
CA ASN A 17 -5.21 9.35 5.29
C ASN A 17 -5.70 8.50 6.48
N GLY A 18 -5.06 8.57 7.64
CA GLY A 18 -5.46 7.76 8.79
C GLY A 18 -4.43 7.67 9.90
N ILE A 19 -4.69 6.77 10.83
CA ILE A 19 -3.86 6.54 12.01
C ILE A 19 -3.69 5.07 12.30
N LEU A 20 -2.54 4.73 12.87
CA LEU A 20 -2.27 3.43 13.47
C LEU A 20 -3.33 3.11 14.54
N SER A 21 -3.87 1.88 14.50
CA SER A 21 -4.92 1.43 15.43
C SER A 21 -4.60 0.04 15.97
N PRO A 22 -4.45 -0.13 17.30
CA PRO A 22 -4.47 0.92 18.32
C PRO A 22 -3.21 1.80 18.24
N SER A 23 -3.32 3.04 18.74
CA SER A 23 -2.18 3.95 18.79
C SER A 23 -1.14 3.47 19.81
N ASN A 24 -0.11 2.78 19.33
CA ASN A 24 0.99 2.28 20.15
C ASN A 24 2.30 2.41 19.35
N ALA A 25 3.27 3.15 19.91
CA ALA A 25 4.55 3.41 19.26
C ALA A 25 5.31 2.12 18.87
N LYS A 26 5.09 1.01 19.57
CA LYS A 26 5.71 -0.29 19.27
C LYS A 26 5.21 -0.94 17.98
N PHE A 27 4.06 -0.52 17.46
CA PHE A 27 3.45 -1.10 16.26
C PHE A 27 3.77 -0.28 14.99
N TYR A 28 4.37 0.90 15.14
CA TYR A 28 4.71 1.78 14.03
C TYR A 28 5.58 1.10 12.97
N SER A 29 6.54 0.29 13.40
CA SER A 29 7.45 -0.43 12.49
C SER A 29 6.80 -1.58 11.72
N MET A 30 5.47 -1.77 11.81
CA MET A 30 4.73 -2.61 10.86
C MET A 30 4.29 -1.83 9.63
N PHE A 31 4.45 -0.50 9.63
CA PHE A 31 3.90 0.40 8.61
C PHE A 31 4.92 1.49 8.21
N ASP A 32 6.19 1.31 8.58
CA ASP A 32 7.25 2.29 8.34
C ASP A 32 7.94 2.10 6.98
N LYS A 33 7.52 1.09 6.21
CA LYS A 33 8.06 0.72 4.90
C LYS A 33 9.53 0.30 4.95
N ASN A 34 10.02 -0.11 6.12
CA ASN A 34 11.40 -0.50 6.33
C ASN A 34 11.48 -1.97 6.79
N LEU A 35 11.82 -2.87 5.87
CA LEU A 35 11.92 -4.30 6.19
C LEU A 35 13.04 -4.67 7.19
N SER A 36 13.91 -3.72 7.53
CA SER A 36 14.99 -3.92 8.51
C SER A 36 14.54 -3.69 9.95
N THR A 37 13.39 -3.05 10.16
CA THR A 37 12.77 -2.91 11.48
C THR A 37 11.79 -4.05 11.70
N SER A 38 11.53 -4.36 12.97
CA SER A 38 10.53 -5.35 13.38
C SER A 38 9.70 -4.76 14.50
N SER A 39 8.40 -4.98 14.46
CA SER A 39 7.52 -4.56 15.56
C SER A 39 7.85 -5.29 16.84
N ASP A 40 8.01 -4.58 17.95
CA ASP A 40 7.99 -5.20 19.29
C ASP A 40 6.53 -5.38 19.72
N ALA A 41 5.77 -6.11 18.89
CA ALA A 41 4.42 -6.45 19.20
C ALA A 41 4.43 -7.69 20.11
N ARG A 42 4.42 -7.44 21.43
CA ARG A 42 4.37 -8.53 22.41
C ARG A 42 2.93 -8.98 22.60
N PHE A 43 2.52 -9.93 21.77
CA PHE A 43 1.22 -10.56 21.87
C PHE A 43 1.23 -11.59 23.01
N GLY A 44 0.53 -11.28 24.11
CA GLY A 44 0.21 -12.28 25.13
C GLY A 44 1.03 -12.24 26.41
N GLU A 45 1.68 -11.13 26.78
CA GLU A 45 2.22 -11.00 28.15
C GLU A 45 1.09 -10.89 29.23
N ASN A 46 -0.14 -10.50 28.87
CA ASN A 46 -1.31 -10.44 29.79
C ASN A 46 -2.69 -10.63 29.07
N SER A 47 -2.83 -11.72 28.31
CA SER A 47 -4.12 -12.34 27.91
C SER A 47 -5.29 -11.43 27.48
N ASN A 48 -5.08 -10.59 26.45
CA ASN A 48 -6.14 -10.21 25.52
C ASN A 48 -5.49 -9.99 24.15
N PHE A 49 -5.84 -10.84 23.18
CA PHE A 49 -5.37 -10.68 21.80
C PHE A 49 -5.95 -9.38 21.24
N GLY A 50 -5.15 -8.31 21.25
CA GLY A 50 -5.47 -7.10 20.52
C GLY A 50 -5.21 -7.28 19.03
N TYR A 51 -5.98 -6.58 18.20
CA TYR A 51 -5.68 -6.45 16.79
C TYR A 51 -4.61 -5.36 16.59
N ILE A 52 -3.84 -5.42 15.52
CA ILE A 52 -3.01 -4.31 15.05
C ILE A 52 -3.43 -3.98 13.63
N GLY A 53 -3.56 -2.70 13.34
CA GLY A 53 -4.15 -2.29 12.10
C GLY A 53 -4.04 -0.81 11.86
N TYR A 54 -4.89 -0.35 10.96
CA TYR A 54 -4.96 1.02 10.52
C TYR A 54 -6.42 1.47 10.50
N LYS A 55 -6.65 2.69 10.97
CA LYS A 55 -7.92 3.38 10.85
C LYS A 55 -7.78 4.48 9.81
N PHE A 56 -8.44 4.32 8.68
CA PHE A 56 -8.54 5.34 7.64
C PHE A 56 -9.45 6.50 8.07
N ASN A 57 -9.20 7.68 7.51
CA ASN A 57 -10.03 8.88 7.70
C ASN A 57 -11.39 8.76 7.01
N ALA A 58 -11.48 7.92 5.96
CA ALA A 58 -12.70 7.60 5.25
C ALA A 58 -12.74 6.08 4.92
N PRO A 59 -13.92 5.46 4.84
CA PRO A 59 -14.02 4.04 4.48
C PRO A 59 -13.40 3.76 3.11
N ILE A 60 -12.53 2.76 3.02
CA ILE A 60 -11.89 2.34 1.77
C ILE A 60 -12.03 0.84 1.59
N VAL A 61 -12.08 0.36 0.34
CA VAL A 61 -12.03 -1.07 0.03
C VAL A 61 -10.58 -1.54 -0.02
N ILE A 62 -10.21 -2.46 0.86
CA ILE A 62 -8.93 -3.19 0.74
C ILE A 62 -9.20 -4.52 0.05
N CYS A 63 -8.48 -4.76 -1.05
CA CYS A 63 -8.63 -5.95 -1.90
C CYS A 63 -7.47 -6.94 -1.77
N GLN A 64 -6.39 -6.56 -1.10
CA GLN A 64 -5.23 -7.42 -0.86
C GLN A 64 -4.50 -6.91 0.39
N TYR A 65 -3.85 -7.80 1.12
CA TYR A 65 -2.88 -7.41 2.13
C TYR A 65 -1.60 -8.24 2.02
N LYS A 66 -0.51 -7.73 2.59
CA LYS A 66 0.78 -8.40 2.65
C LYS A 66 1.29 -8.42 4.08
N VAL A 67 1.81 -9.57 4.50
CA VAL A 67 2.50 -9.74 5.77
C VAL A 67 3.93 -10.13 5.47
N VAL A 68 4.88 -9.31 5.93
CA VAL A 68 6.30 -9.59 5.82
C VAL A 68 6.83 -9.97 7.18
N ALA A 69 7.54 -11.10 7.25
CA ALA A 69 8.31 -11.47 8.42
C ALA A 69 9.72 -11.94 8.03
N THR A 70 10.72 -11.42 8.72
CA THR A 70 12.14 -11.71 8.45
C THR A 70 12.71 -12.78 9.38
N SER A 71 11.99 -13.13 10.46
CA SER A 71 12.39 -14.18 11.40
C SER A 71 11.22 -15.09 11.74
N TYR A 72 11.29 -16.33 11.25
CA TYR A 72 10.26 -17.35 11.49
C TYR A 72 9.94 -17.51 12.97
N ASN A 73 10.94 -17.52 13.86
CA ASN A 73 10.77 -17.83 15.28
C ASN A 73 9.82 -16.86 16.00
N TYR A 74 9.60 -15.68 15.43
CA TYR A 74 8.71 -14.66 15.99
C TYR A 74 7.55 -14.35 15.05
N SER A 75 7.38 -15.03 13.92
CA SER A 75 6.30 -14.77 12.98
C SER A 75 4.93 -15.25 13.50
N PRO A 76 3.82 -14.65 13.04
CA PRO A 76 2.51 -15.24 13.22
C PRO A 76 2.44 -16.59 12.49
N GLN A 77 1.82 -17.58 13.13
CA GLN A 77 1.56 -18.89 12.54
C GLN A 77 0.12 -19.06 12.09
N SER A 78 -0.82 -18.27 12.61
CA SER A 78 -2.18 -18.15 12.10
C SER A 78 -2.72 -16.78 12.49
N TRP A 79 -3.67 -16.27 11.73
CA TRP A 79 -4.31 -14.99 12.03
C TRP A 79 -5.66 -14.84 11.33
N LEU A 80 -6.42 -13.87 11.81
CA LEU A 80 -7.61 -13.34 11.16
C LEU A 80 -7.28 -11.96 10.61
N PHE A 81 -7.64 -11.68 9.36
CA PHE A 81 -7.68 -10.31 8.84
C PHE A 81 -9.12 -9.82 8.92
N LYS A 82 -9.33 -8.71 9.63
CA LYS A 82 -10.66 -8.21 10.00
C LYS A 82 -10.83 -6.77 9.59
N ALA A 83 -12.09 -6.37 9.40
CA ALA A 83 -12.45 -4.99 9.16
C ALA A 83 -13.66 -4.55 9.99
N SER A 84 -13.79 -3.24 10.21
CA SER A 84 -14.85 -2.66 11.04
C SER A 84 -15.14 -1.21 10.63
N ASN A 85 -16.34 -0.73 10.90
CA ASN A 85 -16.72 0.68 10.76
C ASN A 85 -16.90 1.41 12.10
N ASP A 86 -16.96 0.68 13.21
CA ASP A 86 -17.18 1.24 14.55
C ASP A 86 -16.02 0.95 15.52
N GLY A 87 -15.07 0.09 15.12
CA GLY A 87 -13.96 -0.40 15.95
C GLY A 87 -14.39 -1.41 17.02
N VAL A 88 -15.67 -1.79 17.06
CA VAL A 88 -16.29 -2.66 18.07
C VAL A 88 -16.77 -3.97 17.43
N THR A 89 -17.51 -3.86 16.34
CA THR A 89 -18.05 -4.98 15.56
C THR A 89 -17.12 -5.25 14.38
N TRP A 90 -16.58 -6.47 14.30
CA TRP A 90 -15.58 -6.83 13.30
C TRP A 90 -16.08 -7.92 12.36
N VAL A 91 -15.96 -7.68 11.06
CA VAL A 91 -16.15 -8.67 9.99
C VAL A 91 -14.81 -9.34 9.72
N ILE A 92 -14.80 -10.67 9.63
CA ILE A 92 -13.62 -11.43 9.20
C ILE A 92 -13.59 -11.39 7.68
N LEU A 93 -12.54 -10.77 7.11
CA LEU A 93 -12.32 -10.72 5.66
C LEU A 93 -11.48 -11.90 5.17
N ASP A 94 -10.61 -12.42 6.04
CA ASP A 94 -9.78 -13.59 5.74
C ASP A 94 -9.38 -14.34 7.02
N THR A 95 -9.17 -15.65 6.87
CA THR A 95 -8.69 -16.55 7.92
C THR A 95 -7.49 -17.32 7.40
N GLN A 96 -6.31 -17.02 7.93
CA GLN A 96 -5.11 -17.80 7.67
C GLN A 96 -4.96 -18.89 8.74
N PRO A 97 -5.06 -20.18 8.37
CA PRO A 97 -4.86 -21.27 9.30
C PRO A 97 -3.38 -21.40 9.67
N TYR A 98 -3.03 -22.47 10.38
CA TYR A 98 -1.65 -22.73 10.76
C TYR A 98 -0.70 -22.80 9.54
N ILE A 99 0.34 -21.97 9.55
CA ILE A 99 1.40 -21.88 8.55
C ILE A 99 2.68 -22.45 9.16
N SER A 100 3.18 -23.52 8.55
CA SER A 100 4.40 -24.20 9.00
C SER A 100 5.67 -23.42 8.68
N VAL A 101 6.78 -23.76 9.35
CA VAL A 101 8.13 -23.28 9.02
C VAL A 101 8.44 -23.42 7.53
N ALA A 102 8.08 -24.57 6.93
CA ALA A 102 8.40 -24.87 5.54
C ALA A 102 7.67 -23.93 4.57
N ASN A 103 6.48 -23.46 4.94
CA ASN A 103 5.72 -22.50 4.15
C ASN A 103 6.25 -21.06 4.31
N TRP A 104 6.98 -20.77 5.40
CA TRP A 104 7.76 -19.54 5.56
C TRP A 104 9.15 -19.61 4.91
N LYS A 105 9.60 -20.78 4.45
CA LYS A 105 10.96 -20.99 3.90
C LYS A 105 11.06 -20.50 2.46
N GLU A 106 11.08 -19.18 2.28
CA GLU A 106 12.03 -18.48 1.40
C GLU A 106 12.39 -17.15 2.10
N LYS A 107 13.68 -16.76 2.04
CA LYS A 107 14.25 -15.57 2.72
C LYS A 107 13.28 -14.38 2.69
N ILE A 108 12.95 -13.81 3.86
CA ILE A 108 11.93 -12.75 4.01
C ILE A 108 10.59 -13.26 3.44
N GLY A 109 9.87 -14.06 4.22
CA GLY A 109 8.58 -14.59 3.80
C GLY A 109 7.59 -13.43 3.66
N THR A 110 7.31 -13.04 2.42
CA THR A 110 6.20 -12.12 2.12
C THR A 110 5.00 -12.98 1.77
N MET A 111 4.00 -13.00 2.64
CA MET A 111 2.71 -13.59 2.31
C MET A 111 1.83 -12.51 1.70
N THR A 112 1.40 -12.72 0.47
CA THR A 112 0.46 -11.84 -0.24
C THR A 112 -0.89 -12.55 -0.36
N ILE A 113 -1.95 -11.96 0.18
CA ILE A 113 -3.29 -12.55 0.22
C ILE A 113 -4.27 -11.62 -0.49
N ASP A 114 -4.89 -12.09 -1.57
CA ASP A 114 -6.00 -11.42 -2.23
C ASP A 114 -7.31 -11.63 -1.44
N LEU A 115 -8.11 -10.58 -1.33
CA LEU A 115 -9.39 -10.57 -0.63
C LEU A 115 -10.53 -10.44 -1.64
N ASN A 116 -11.61 -11.19 -1.43
CA ASN A 116 -12.88 -10.98 -2.13
C ASN A 116 -13.74 -9.90 -1.46
N ASN A 117 -13.09 -8.87 -0.88
CA ASN A 117 -13.79 -7.78 -0.21
C ASN A 117 -14.13 -6.67 -1.21
N ILE A 118 -15.43 -6.36 -1.29
CA ILE A 118 -15.95 -5.23 -2.08
C ILE A 118 -16.54 -4.11 -1.21
N ASN A 119 -16.56 -4.30 0.11
CA ASN A 119 -17.17 -3.37 1.05
C ASN A 119 -16.09 -2.46 1.66
N PRO A 120 -16.33 -1.13 1.74
CA PRO A 120 -15.38 -0.22 2.35
C PRO A 120 -15.52 -0.21 3.88
N TYR A 121 -14.38 -0.12 4.57
CA TYR A 121 -14.32 -0.06 6.02
C TYR A 121 -13.36 1.03 6.51
N LEU A 122 -13.61 1.57 7.70
CA LEU A 122 -12.69 2.51 8.36
C LEU A 122 -11.50 1.80 8.98
N TYR A 123 -11.73 0.66 9.61
CA TYR A 123 -10.72 -0.09 10.34
C TYR A 123 -10.39 -1.36 9.59
N TYR A 124 -9.10 -1.64 9.47
CA TYR A 124 -8.57 -2.92 9.01
C TYR A 124 -7.50 -3.38 9.97
N ALA A 125 -7.51 -4.65 10.33
CA ALA A 125 -6.56 -5.16 11.31
C ALA A 125 -6.23 -6.63 11.13
N ILE A 126 -4.99 -6.97 11.49
CA ILE A 126 -4.55 -8.34 11.69
C ILE A 126 -4.72 -8.72 13.16
N LEU A 127 -5.32 -9.88 13.40
CA LEU A 127 -5.45 -10.51 14.72
C LEU A 127 -4.74 -11.86 14.68
N PRO A 128 -3.51 -11.94 15.19
CA PRO A 128 -2.79 -13.21 15.32
C PRO A 128 -3.52 -14.17 16.26
N THR A 129 -3.66 -15.42 15.85
CA THR A 129 -4.33 -16.49 16.61
C THR A 129 -3.36 -17.58 17.07
N SER A 130 -2.15 -17.66 16.50
CA SER A 130 -1.04 -18.48 17.01
C SER A 130 0.32 -17.95 16.53
N LYS A 131 1.41 -18.39 17.17
CA LYS A 131 2.80 -17.98 16.88
C LYS A 131 3.81 -19.08 17.22
N SER A 132 5.00 -19.01 16.62
CA SER A 132 6.02 -20.07 16.63
C SER A 132 6.92 -20.18 17.86
N SER A 133 7.11 -19.13 18.69
CA SER A 133 7.90 -19.23 19.93
C SER A 133 7.49 -18.21 21.01
N SER A 134 7.79 -18.51 22.28
CA SER A 134 7.24 -17.86 23.48
C SER A 134 8.25 -17.07 24.31
N TYR A 135 9.39 -16.60 23.75
CA TYR A 135 10.26 -15.69 24.51
C TYR A 135 9.51 -14.38 24.80
N ASN A 136 9.11 -14.19 26.06
CA ASN A 136 8.34 -13.03 26.54
C ASN A 136 7.12 -12.65 25.67
N GLY A 137 6.40 -13.62 25.11
CA GLY A 137 5.20 -13.31 24.31
C GLY A 137 5.48 -12.52 23.02
N ALA A 138 6.74 -12.32 22.61
CA ALA A 138 7.07 -11.56 21.41
C ALA A 138 6.51 -12.21 20.13
N MET A 139 5.98 -11.39 19.22
CA MET A 139 5.68 -11.77 17.84
C MET A 139 5.94 -10.58 16.93
N TYR A 140 6.64 -10.79 15.84
CA TYR A 140 7.14 -9.75 14.97
C TYR A 140 6.49 -9.86 13.60
N ILE A 141 5.97 -8.74 13.15
CA ILE A 141 5.68 -8.46 11.74
C ILE A 141 6.59 -7.30 11.36
N ASN A 142 7.33 -7.46 10.28
CA ASN A 142 8.24 -6.44 9.76
C ASN A 142 7.49 -5.43 8.88
N GLU A 143 6.46 -5.86 8.15
CA GLU A 143 5.62 -4.96 7.37
C GLU A 143 4.22 -5.56 7.20
N LEU A 144 3.19 -4.74 7.38
CA LEU A 144 1.80 -5.01 7.06
C LEU A 144 1.35 -3.99 6.01
N THR A 145 1.26 -4.42 4.76
CA THR A 145 0.77 -3.57 3.66
C THR A 145 -0.70 -3.87 3.40
N MET A 146 -1.51 -2.84 3.21
CA MET A 146 -2.91 -2.98 2.76
C MET A 146 -3.04 -2.34 1.39
N ILE A 147 -3.70 -3.04 0.47
CA ILE A 147 -3.71 -2.65 -0.93
C ILE A 147 -5.15 -2.39 -1.37
N THR A 148 -5.34 -1.22 -1.97
CA THR A 148 -6.60 -0.80 -2.59
C THR A 148 -6.44 -0.77 -4.11
N LEU A 149 -7.57 -0.72 -4.80
CA LEU A 149 -7.61 -0.40 -6.22
C LEU A 149 -7.83 1.11 -6.39
N ALA A 150 -6.87 1.76 -7.04
CA ALA A 150 -6.98 3.16 -7.42
C ALA A 150 -7.20 3.28 -8.94
N THR A 151 -7.94 4.31 -9.34
CA THR A 151 -8.00 4.71 -10.75
C THR A 151 -6.62 5.16 -11.19
N GLU A 152 -6.11 4.57 -12.27
CA GLU A 152 -4.84 5.01 -12.85
C GLU A 152 -5.12 6.20 -13.76
N THR A 153 -4.48 7.33 -13.49
CA THR A 153 -4.56 8.52 -14.34
C THR A 153 -3.17 8.78 -14.90
N LYS A 154 -3.07 8.82 -16.23
CA LYS A 154 -1.82 9.10 -16.93
C LYS A 154 -1.98 10.28 -17.88
N TYR A 155 -0.85 10.94 -18.11
CA TYR A 155 -0.76 12.18 -18.88
C TYR A 155 0.27 12.06 -19.99
N LEU A 156 -0.03 12.63 -21.15
CA LEU A 156 0.95 12.95 -22.19
C LEU A 156 0.85 14.43 -22.55
N ILE A 157 1.96 14.99 -23.04
CA ILE A 157 2.02 16.38 -23.48
C ILE A 157 2.04 16.39 -25.01
N GLN A 158 1.26 17.25 -25.65
CA GLN A 158 1.36 17.50 -27.09
C GLN A 158 1.66 18.97 -27.33
N ASP A 159 2.63 19.26 -28.20
CA ASP A 159 2.93 20.63 -28.62
C ASP A 159 1.99 21.13 -29.74
N LYS A 160 2.18 22.38 -30.16
CA LYS A 160 1.43 23.00 -31.28
C LYS A 160 1.68 22.34 -32.65
N ASP A 161 2.80 21.63 -32.81
CA ASP A 161 3.24 20.97 -34.04
C ASP A 161 2.85 19.48 -34.09
N ASN A 162 2.02 19.07 -33.12
CA ASN A 162 1.51 17.72 -32.86
C ASN A 162 2.55 16.69 -32.43
N ASN A 163 3.76 17.09 -32.02
CA ASN A 163 4.68 16.17 -31.37
C ASN A 163 4.16 15.83 -29.98
N VAL A 164 4.22 14.55 -29.62
CA VAL A 164 3.80 14.04 -28.32
C VAL A 164 5.03 13.71 -27.49
N TYR A 165 4.94 14.00 -26.19
CA TYR A 165 6.03 13.83 -25.24
C TYR A 165 5.57 13.07 -24.01
N LYS A 166 6.46 12.21 -23.51
CA LYS A 166 6.36 11.65 -22.17
C LYS A 166 7.32 12.33 -21.21
N VAL A 167 6.99 12.23 -19.93
CA VAL A 167 7.83 12.68 -18.82
C VAL A 167 8.30 11.45 -18.04
N SER A 168 9.60 11.29 -17.90
CA SER A 168 10.18 10.21 -17.10
C SER A 168 11.53 10.63 -16.56
N ASN A 169 11.80 10.37 -15.28
CA ASN A 169 13.09 10.66 -14.63
C ASN A 169 13.56 12.12 -14.80
N GLY A 170 12.63 13.08 -14.73
CA GLY A 170 12.96 14.50 -14.91
C GLY A 170 13.37 14.88 -16.34
N LEU A 171 13.07 14.03 -17.33
CA LEU A 171 13.31 14.29 -18.75
C LEU A 171 12.01 14.28 -19.55
N LEU A 172 11.93 15.21 -20.52
CA LEU A 172 10.90 15.23 -21.54
C LEU A 172 11.42 14.47 -22.77
N THR A 173 10.73 13.41 -23.18
CA THR A 173 11.13 12.58 -24.33
C THR A 173 10.11 12.70 -25.45
N ASN A 174 10.55 13.10 -26.64
CA ASN A 174 9.71 13.19 -27.83
C ASN A 174 9.39 11.79 -28.36
N LEU A 175 8.10 11.46 -28.46
CA LEU A 175 7.56 10.22 -29.03
C LEU A 175 7.23 10.35 -30.53
N GLY A 176 7.35 11.56 -31.08
CA GLY A 176 7.02 11.90 -32.47
C GLY A 176 5.59 12.39 -32.64
N LYS A 177 5.17 12.53 -33.89
CA LYS A 177 3.83 13.00 -34.28
C LYS A 177 2.82 11.86 -34.29
N ILE A 178 2.53 11.31 -33.10
CA ILE A 178 1.61 10.19 -32.91
C ILE A 178 0.35 10.69 -32.19
N PRO A 179 -0.86 10.28 -32.59
CA PRO A 179 -2.08 10.65 -31.86
C PRO A 179 -2.06 10.16 -30.39
N PRO A 180 -2.29 11.02 -29.38
CA PRO A 180 -2.32 10.65 -27.96
C PRO A 180 -3.64 10.01 -27.56
N VAL A 181 -3.95 8.84 -28.15
CA VAL A 181 -5.14 8.03 -27.82
C VAL A 181 -4.96 7.27 -26.50
N GLY A 182 -6.06 6.80 -25.91
CA GLY A 182 -6.11 6.19 -24.57
C GLY A 182 -5.01 5.16 -24.31
N ASP A 183 -4.85 4.16 -25.19
CA ASP A 183 -3.84 3.11 -25.03
C ASP A 183 -2.41 3.65 -24.99
N LEU A 184 -2.10 4.67 -25.81
CA LEU A 184 -0.78 5.31 -25.81
C LEU A 184 -0.56 6.11 -24.53
N VAL A 185 -1.58 6.84 -24.06
CA VAL A 185 -1.51 7.60 -22.81
C VAL A 185 -1.32 6.66 -21.62
N MET A 186 -2.00 5.51 -21.58
CA MET A 186 -1.83 4.53 -20.51
C MET A 186 -0.47 3.83 -20.56
N LYS A 187 0.08 3.60 -21.75
CA LYS A 187 1.37 2.95 -21.93
C LYS A 187 2.56 3.86 -21.59
N GLU A 188 2.57 5.07 -22.14
CA GLU A 188 3.74 5.96 -22.11
C GLU A 188 3.57 7.18 -21.19
N GLY A 189 2.35 7.42 -20.68
CA GLY A 189 2.04 8.60 -19.90
C GLY A 189 2.61 8.58 -18.48
N PHE A 190 2.83 9.77 -17.95
CA PHE A 190 3.31 9.99 -16.59
C PHE A 190 2.13 10.18 -15.62
N GLU A 191 2.33 9.90 -14.33
CA GLU A 191 1.24 9.85 -13.34
C GLU A 191 1.06 11.15 -12.54
N ASP A 192 2.10 11.99 -12.45
CA ASP A 192 2.12 13.17 -11.58
C ASP A 192 2.30 14.48 -12.36
N LEU A 193 1.26 15.32 -12.39
CA LEU A 193 1.32 16.65 -13.01
C LEU A 193 2.34 17.58 -12.35
N ALA A 194 2.65 17.40 -11.07
CA ALA A 194 3.65 18.21 -10.40
C ALA A 194 5.06 17.98 -10.96
N ALA A 195 5.32 16.85 -11.62
CA ALA A 195 6.57 16.60 -12.33
C ALA A 195 6.86 17.69 -13.39
N LEU A 196 5.82 18.33 -13.93
CA LEU A 196 5.95 19.41 -14.91
C LEU A 196 6.63 20.65 -14.32
N ASN A 197 6.52 20.90 -13.02
CA ASN A 197 7.14 22.08 -12.38
C ASN A 197 8.66 22.11 -12.55
N ASN A 198 9.29 20.96 -12.76
CA ASN A 198 10.74 20.84 -12.94
C ASN A 198 11.23 21.27 -14.32
N PHE A 199 10.32 21.51 -15.27
CA PHE A 199 10.65 21.78 -16.66
C PHE A 199 10.44 23.24 -17.06
N GLY A 200 10.31 24.17 -16.10
CA GLY A 200 9.99 25.60 -16.29
C GLY A 200 10.32 26.20 -17.67
N SER A 201 11.60 26.36 -18.02
CA SER A 201 12.03 26.92 -19.32
C SER A 201 11.79 26.00 -20.52
N GLN A 202 11.96 24.69 -20.36
CA GLN A 202 11.68 23.72 -21.43
C GLN A 202 10.19 23.67 -21.80
N LEU A 203 9.30 23.90 -20.83
CA LEU A 203 7.85 24.01 -21.03
C LEU A 203 7.45 25.34 -21.68
N LEU A 204 8.21 26.43 -21.44
CA LEU A 204 7.99 27.73 -22.08
C LEU A 204 8.24 27.67 -23.60
N ASP A 205 9.21 26.87 -24.07
CA ASP A 205 9.48 26.63 -25.49
C ASP A 205 8.37 25.83 -26.21
N ILE A 206 7.53 25.12 -25.45
CA ILE A 206 6.39 24.35 -25.98
C ILE A 206 5.11 25.20 -26.08
N SER A 207 5.13 26.40 -25.48
CA SER A 207 4.26 27.61 -25.53
C SER A 207 2.73 27.53 -25.70
N LYS A 208 2.16 26.39 -26.11
CA LYS A 208 0.75 26.00 -26.12
C LYS A 208 0.71 24.47 -26.18
N CYS A 209 0.92 23.81 -25.05
CA CYS A 209 0.82 22.37 -24.96
C CYS A 209 -0.58 21.94 -24.51
N LYS A 210 -1.11 20.88 -25.13
CA LYS A 210 -2.31 20.18 -24.65
C LYS A 210 -1.86 19.04 -23.75
N ILE A 211 -2.48 18.93 -22.58
CA ILE A 211 -2.31 17.77 -21.71
C ILE A 211 -3.42 16.79 -22.05
N PHE A 212 -3.03 15.62 -22.52
CA PHE A 212 -3.94 14.51 -22.76
C PHE A 212 -3.96 13.62 -21.52
N MET A 213 -5.15 13.43 -20.97
CA MET A 213 -5.38 12.61 -19.79
C MET A 213 -6.15 11.37 -20.21
N CYS A 214 -5.68 10.20 -19.76
CA CYS A 214 -6.47 8.98 -19.79
C CYS A 214 -6.66 8.49 -18.35
N LYS A 215 -7.87 8.02 -18.06
CA LYS A 215 -8.24 7.43 -16.78
C LYS A 215 -8.74 6.02 -17.02
N GLU A 216 -8.09 5.05 -16.43
CA GLU A 216 -8.57 3.67 -16.45
C GLU A 216 -9.33 3.38 -15.16
N LYS A 217 -10.62 3.06 -15.32
CA LYS A 217 -11.52 2.73 -14.22
C LYS A 217 -11.19 1.39 -13.57
#